data_AF-A0AAW0XUF2-F1
#
_entry.id   AF-A0AAW0XUF2-F1
#
_cell.length_a   1.000
_cell.length_b   1.000
_cell.length_c   1.000
_cell.angle_alpha   90.00
_cell.angle_beta   90.00
_cell.angle_gamma   90.00
#
_symmetry.space_group_name_H-M   'P 1'
#
loop_
_entity.id
_entity.type
_entity.pdbx_description
1 polymer ?
#
loop_
_entity_poly.entity_id
_entity_poly.type
_entity_poly.pdbx_seq_one_letter_code
_entity_poly.pdbx_strand_id
1 'polypeptide(L)'
;MMRTTPGSAEWIRRRYRNYSIYSWGCPLLLTLVAIIMESLPDKHQVIRPNFSSDTCWFTESVSMWVYLYGYVSILVMSNTVFFLLVAYVLISSHNDPMLKRSRENNRERMWLYLKLFLVMGITWLADVISYEHGSCAGWMPTDIINGLQGLTIFLVFVCKRSTLRK
;
A
#
# COMPACT_ATOMS: atom_id res chain seq x y z
N MET A 1 -11.97 25.50 -16.31
CA MET A 1 -12.40 25.52 -14.89
C MET A 1 -13.72 24.76 -14.81
N MET A 2 -13.70 23.46 -14.45
CA MET A 2 -14.94 22.67 -14.32
C MET A 2 -15.64 23.05 -13.01
N ARG A 3 -16.81 23.70 -13.09
CA ARG A 3 -17.67 23.95 -11.93
C ARG A 3 -18.24 22.61 -11.47
N THR A 4 -17.80 22.13 -10.31
CA THR A 4 -18.39 20.96 -9.64
C THR A 4 -19.80 21.32 -9.17
N THR A 5 -20.80 20.53 -9.53
CA THR A 5 -22.16 20.68 -8.98
C THR A 5 -22.12 20.48 -7.47
N PRO A 6 -22.95 21.16 -6.66
CA PRO A 6 -22.91 21.07 -5.19
C PRO A 6 -22.88 19.63 -4.66
N GLY A 7 -23.70 18.74 -5.24
CA GLY A 7 -23.73 17.32 -4.90
C GLY A 7 -22.44 16.55 -5.24
N SER A 8 -21.73 16.92 -6.31
CA SER A 8 -20.44 16.30 -6.64
C SER A 8 -19.33 16.68 -5.64
N ALA A 9 -19.34 17.93 -5.15
CA ALA A 9 -18.35 18.39 -4.18
C ALA A 9 -18.55 17.73 -2.81
N GLU A 10 -19.80 17.54 -2.38
CA GLU A 10 -20.12 16.81 -1.15
C GLU A 10 -19.72 15.33 -1.23
N TRP A 11 -19.96 14.68 -2.37
CA TRP A 11 -19.54 13.30 -2.59
C TRP A 11 -18.02 13.15 -2.51
N ILE A 12 -17.26 14.06 -3.15
CA ILE A 12 -15.79 14.05 -3.09
C ILE A 12 -15.31 14.21 -1.65
N ARG A 13 -15.87 15.16 -0.89
CA ARG A 13 -15.52 15.39 0.52
C ARG A 13 -15.82 14.17 1.40
N ARG A 14 -16.99 13.55 1.26
CA ARG A 14 -17.36 12.34 2.01
C ARG A 14 -16.41 11.19 1.70
N ARG A 15 -16.09 10.98 0.42
CA ARG A 15 -15.16 9.94 -0.02
C ARG A 15 -13.75 10.16 0.52
N TYR A 16 -13.24 11.39 0.43
CA TYR A 16 -11.94 11.76 0.99
C TYR A 16 -11.90 11.48 2.50
N ARG A 17 -12.90 11.94 3.25
CA ARG A 17 -13.00 11.70 4.69
C ARG A 17 -12.97 10.21 5.04
N ASN A 18 -13.75 9.39 4.34
CA ASN A 18 -13.80 7.95 4.59
C ASN A 18 -12.43 7.28 4.31
N TYR A 19 -11.75 7.69 3.24
CA TYR A 19 -10.40 7.21 2.95
C TYR A 19 -9.38 7.66 3.98
N SER A 20 -9.42 8.91 4.44
CA SER A 20 -8.54 9.38 5.50
C SER A 20 -8.75 8.60 6.80
N ILE A 21 -10.01 8.39 7.22
CA ILE A 21 -10.31 7.61 8.43
C ILE A 21 -9.77 6.19 8.31
N TYR A 22 -9.95 5.54 7.16
CA TYR A 22 -9.40 4.22 6.90
C TYR A 22 -7.86 4.21 6.95
N SER A 23 -7.21 5.10 6.19
CA SER A 23 -5.75 5.11 6.06
C SER A 23 -5.01 5.44 7.34
N TRP A 24 -5.55 6.32 8.19
CA TRP A 24 -4.94 6.67 9.48
C TRP A 24 -5.43 5.78 10.62
N GLY A 25 -6.71 5.41 10.62
CA GLY A 25 -7.34 4.65 11.69
C GLY A 25 -6.86 3.20 11.76
N CYS A 26 -6.70 2.53 10.61
CA CYS A 26 -6.22 1.14 10.59
C CYS A 26 -4.81 0.97 11.21
N PRO A 27 -3.77 1.72 10.78
CA PRO A 27 -2.45 1.60 11.40
C PRO A 27 -2.46 2.06 12.87
N LEU A 28 -3.22 3.10 13.21
CA LEU A 28 -3.35 3.55 14.61
C LEU A 28 -3.99 2.46 15.50
N LEU A 29 -5.01 1.77 15.00
CA LEU A 29 -5.64 0.68 15.73
C LEU A 29 -4.66 -0.48 15.93
N LEU A 30 -3.91 -0.87 14.89
CA LEU A 30 -2.91 -1.93 14.98
C LEU A 30 -1.80 -1.60 15.98
N THR A 31 -1.30 -0.36 15.98
CA THR A 31 -0.28 0.06 16.94
C THR A 31 -0.82 0.13 18.37
N LEU A 32 -2.06 0.61 18.57
CA LEU A 32 -2.70 0.57 19.89
C LEU A 32 -2.86 -0.86 20.40
N VAL A 33 -3.28 -1.80 19.55
CA VAL A 33 -3.36 -3.22 19.91
C VAL A 33 -1.98 -3.75 20.31
N ALA A 34 -0.94 -3.47 19.53
CA ALA A 34 0.42 -3.88 19.89
C ALA A 34 0.85 -3.33 21.26
N ILE A 35 0.63 -2.03 21.54
CA ILE A 35 0.97 -1.40 22.83
C ILE A 35 0.21 -2.04 24.00
N ILE A 36 -1.09 -2.30 23.82
CA ILE A 36 -1.91 -2.94 24.86
C ILE A 36 -1.39 -4.36 25.15
N MET A 37 -1.09 -5.14 24.11
CA MET A 37 -0.61 -6.52 24.23
C MET A 37 0.79 -6.59 24.84
N GLU A 38 1.63 -5.58 24.58
CA GLU A 38 2.92 -5.41 25.24
C GLU A 38 2.76 -5.04 26.73
N SER A 39 1.67 -4.36 27.11
CA SER A 39 1.46 -3.93 28.50
C SER A 39 0.79 -4.99 29.40
N LEU A 40 0.25 -6.08 28.81
CA LEU A 40 -0.45 -7.12 29.56
C LEU A 40 0.53 -8.07 30.28
N PRO A 41 0.15 -8.65 31.44
CA PRO A 41 0.95 -9.66 32.12
C PRO A 41 1.18 -10.87 31.23
N ASP A 42 2.37 -11.48 31.33
CA ASP A 42 2.73 -12.61 30.50
C ASP A 42 1.80 -13.82 30.78
N LYS A 43 1.06 -14.21 29.74
CA LYS A 43 0.17 -15.38 29.76
C LYS A 43 0.53 -16.24 28.57
N HIS A 44 0.81 -17.52 28.81
CA HIS A 44 1.30 -18.50 27.84
C HIS A 44 0.38 -18.78 26.62
N GLN A 45 -0.74 -18.07 26.46
CA GLN A 45 -1.73 -18.31 25.40
C GLN A 45 -1.83 -17.15 24.39
N VAL A 46 -1.08 -16.07 24.57
CA VAL A 46 -1.22 -14.85 23.76
C VAL A 46 0.13 -14.48 23.14
N ILE A 47 0.16 -14.31 21.81
CA ILE A 47 1.35 -13.85 21.09
C ILE A 47 1.55 -12.37 21.39
N ARG A 48 2.68 -12.01 21.99
CA ARG A 48 3.02 -10.62 22.33
C ARG A 48 4.00 -10.03 21.31
N PRO A 49 3.97 -8.72 21.07
CA PRO A 49 4.95 -8.08 20.20
C PRO A 49 6.40 -8.37 20.61
N ASN A 50 6.67 -8.41 21.93
CA ASN A 50 7.98 -8.70 22.52
C ASN A 50 9.05 -7.79 21.91
N PHE A 51 8.91 -6.49 22.15
CA PHE A 51 9.88 -5.52 21.64
C PHE A 51 11.20 -5.65 22.40
N SER A 52 12.29 -5.82 21.66
CA SER A 52 13.63 -5.91 22.25
C SER A 52 14.06 -4.57 22.86
N SER A 53 14.69 -4.61 24.03
CA SER A 53 15.21 -3.41 24.71
C SER A 53 16.42 -2.79 23.99
N ASP A 54 17.16 -3.60 23.22
CA ASP A 54 18.40 -3.15 22.55
C ASP A 54 18.13 -2.57 21.17
N THR A 55 17.16 -3.13 20.43
CA THR A 55 16.86 -2.72 19.05
C THR A 55 15.54 -1.98 18.91
N CYS A 56 14.71 -1.92 19.95
CA CYS A 56 13.34 -1.38 19.91
C CYS A 56 12.51 -1.96 18.75
N TRP A 57 12.73 -3.24 18.43
CA TRP A 57 12.10 -3.95 17.31
C TRP A 57 11.52 -5.30 17.75
N PHE A 58 10.67 -5.90 16.92
CA PHE A 58 10.12 -7.23 17.15
C PHE A 58 11.25 -8.25 17.31
N THR A 59 11.22 -9.02 18.41
CA THR A 59 12.22 -10.05 18.69
C THR A 59 11.89 -11.37 17.98
N GLU A 60 10.62 -11.71 17.88
CA GLU A 60 10.14 -12.96 17.29
C GLU A 60 9.51 -12.74 15.91
N SER A 61 9.83 -13.64 14.97
CA SER A 61 9.26 -13.63 13.62
C SER A 61 7.73 -13.76 13.65
N VAL A 62 7.19 -14.59 14.56
CA VAL A 62 5.74 -14.78 14.68
C VAL A 62 5.06 -13.47 15.07
N SER A 63 5.63 -12.71 16.02
CA SER A 63 5.12 -11.41 16.42
C SER A 63 5.18 -10.40 15.27
N MET A 64 6.28 -10.39 14.51
CA MET A 64 6.42 -9.54 13.34
C MET A 64 5.35 -9.84 12.27
N TRP A 65 5.05 -11.13 12.04
CA TRP A 65 3.99 -11.56 11.13
C TRP A 65 2.59 -11.17 11.62
N VAL A 66 2.29 -11.34 12.90
CA VAL A 66 0.96 -11.04 13.45
C VAL A 66 0.70 -9.53 13.47
N TYR A 67 1.67 -8.73 13.89
CA TYR A 67 1.47 -7.30 14.17
C TYR A 67 1.87 -6.37 13.01
N LEU A 68 2.69 -6.82 12.06
CA LEU A 68 3.17 -5.99 10.95
C LEU A 68 2.97 -6.65 9.57
N TYR A 69 3.69 -7.73 9.28
CA TYR A 69 3.75 -8.31 7.93
C TYR A 69 2.43 -8.93 7.47
N GLY A 70 1.60 -9.44 8.38
CA GLY A 70 0.28 -9.98 8.06
C GLY A 70 -0.67 -8.90 7.53
N TYR A 71 -0.75 -7.76 8.22
CA TYR A 71 -1.56 -6.63 7.75
C TYR A 71 -1.05 -6.09 6.41
N VAL A 72 0.26 -5.88 6.29
CA VAL A 72 0.90 -5.44 5.05
C VAL A 72 0.60 -6.42 3.90
N SER A 73 0.73 -7.72 4.16
CA SER A 73 0.48 -8.78 3.18
C SER A 73 -0.98 -8.77 2.70
N ILE A 74 -1.96 -8.57 3.60
CA ILE A 74 -3.37 -8.41 3.21
C ILE A 74 -3.56 -7.21 2.27
N LEU A 75 -2.93 -6.08 2.56
CA LEU A 75 -3.00 -4.89 1.70
C LEU A 75 -2.39 -5.14 0.32
N VAL A 76 -1.21 -5.76 0.28
CA VAL A 76 -0.49 -6.09 -0.96
C VAL A 76 -1.26 -7.09 -1.81
N MET A 77 -1.82 -8.14 -1.19
CA MET A 77 -2.67 -9.12 -1.86
C MET A 77 -3.93 -8.46 -2.44
N SER A 78 -4.59 -7.59 -1.66
CA SER A 78 -5.77 -6.83 -2.12
C SER A 78 -5.43 -5.94 -3.31
N ASN A 79 -4.30 -5.22 -3.25
CA ASN A 79 -3.83 -4.36 -4.33
C ASN A 79 -3.52 -5.19 -5.60
N THR A 80 -2.93 -6.38 -5.44
CA THR A 80 -2.63 -7.30 -6.53
C THR A 80 -3.90 -7.82 -7.20
N VAL A 81 -4.91 -8.23 -6.42
CA VAL A 81 -6.22 -8.67 -6.96
C VAL A 81 -6.88 -7.54 -7.74
N PHE A 82 -6.92 -6.31 -7.19
CA PHE A 82 -7.48 -5.17 -7.92
C PHE A 82 -6.72 -4.87 -9.21
N PHE A 83 -5.39 -4.97 -9.19
CA PHE A 83 -4.57 -4.80 -10.38
C PHE A 83 -4.91 -5.85 -11.45
N LEU A 84 -4.98 -7.13 -11.06
CA LEU A 84 -5.34 -8.23 -11.97
C LEU A 84 -6.74 -8.07 -12.56
N LEU A 85 -7.72 -7.65 -11.76
CA LEU A 85 -9.07 -7.35 -12.24
C LEU A 85 -9.08 -6.22 -13.27
N VAL A 86 -8.36 -5.13 -13.00
CA VAL A 86 -8.24 -4.02 -13.95
C VAL A 86 -7.54 -4.48 -15.23
N ALA A 87 -6.46 -5.26 -15.13
CA ALA A 87 -5.74 -5.80 -16.26
C ALA A 87 -6.60 -6.76 -17.09
N TYR A 88 -7.36 -7.65 -16.45
CA TYR A 88 -8.29 -8.57 -17.10
C TYR A 88 -9.36 -7.82 -17.88
N VAL A 89 -10.04 -6.87 -17.24
CA VAL A 89 -11.05 -6.02 -17.89
C VAL A 89 -10.43 -5.29 -19.08
N LEU A 90 -9.19 -4.80 -18.95
CA LEU A 90 -8.50 -4.08 -20.02
C LEU A 90 -8.19 -4.96 -21.24
N ILE A 91 -7.75 -6.20 -21.02
CA ILE A 91 -7.37 -7.13 -22.08
C ILE A 91 -8.63 -7.70 -22.74
N SER A 92 -9.61 -8.14 -21.95
CA SER A 92 -10.86 -8.72 -22.44
C SER A 92 -11.67 -7.74 -23.28
N SER A 93 -11.54 -6.44 -23.00
CA SER A 93 -12.32 -5.39 -23.66
C SER A 93 -11.60 -4.72 -24.83
N HIS A 94 -10.50 -5.29 -25.32
CA HIS A 94 -9.65 -4.68 -26.35
C HIS A 94 -10.41 -4.37 -27.66
N ASN A 95 -11.42 -5.18 -28.00
CA ASN A 95 -12.20 -5.06 -29.23
C ASN A 95 -13.56 -4.37 -29.05
N ASP A 96 -13.92 -3.95 -27.83
CA ASP A 96 -15.18 -3.27 -27.57
C ASP A 96 -15.02 -1.74 -27.74
N PRO A 97 -15.74 -1.11 -28.69
CA PRO A 97 -15.63 0.32 -28.97
C PRO A 97 -16.12 1.21 -27.81
N MET A 98 -17.06 0.75 -26.97
CA MET A 98 -17.48 1.50 -25.78
C MET A 98 -16.39 1.49 -24.72
N LEU A 99 -15.71 0.35 -24.55
CA LEU A 99 -14.60 0.22 -23.61
C LEU A 99 -13.33 0.91 -24.10
N LYS A 100 -13.09 1.03 -25.41
CA LYS A 100 -12.01 1.86 -25.96
C LYS A 100 -12.17 3.32 -25.56
N ARG A 101 -13.39 3.87 -25.65
CA ARG A 101 -13.70 5.23 -25.21
C ARG A 101 -13.63 5.38 -23.68
N SER A 102 -14.08 4.38 -22.93
CA SER A 102 -13.90 4.32 -21.47
C SER A 102 -12.42 4.29 -21.08
N ARG A 103 -11.57 3.58 -21.81
CA ARG A 103 -10.12 3.48 -21.59
C ARG A 103 -9.41 4.81 -21.82
N GLU A 104 -9.76 5.54 -22.88
CA GLU A 104 -9.24 6.90 -23.10
C GLU A 104 -9.67 7.85 -21.98
N ASN A 105 -10.95 7.84 -21.60
CA ASN A 105 -11.47 8.67 -20.50
C ASN A 105 -10.87 8.29 -19.13
N ASN A 106 -10.55 7.01 -18.91
CA ASN A 106 -10.01 6.50 -17.65
C ASN A 106 -8.49 6.28 -17.67
N ARG A 107 -7.78 6.76 -18.71
CA ARG A 107 -6.34 6.54 -18.88
C ARG A 107 -5.51 7.02 -17.69
N GLU A 108 -5.87 8.16 -17.11
CA GLU A 108 -5.23 8.69 -15.90
C GLU A 108 -5.46 7.79 -14.67
N ARG A 109 -6.66 7.21 -14.53
CA ARG A 109 -6.96 6.25 -13.45
C ARG A 109 -6.18 4.94 -13.61
N MET A 110 -6.06 4.46 -14.85
CA MET A 110 -5.29 3.28 -15.19
C MET A 110 -3.80 3.46 -14.90
N TRP A 111 -3.26 4.62 -15.26
CA TRP A 111 -1.90 5.00 -14.89
C TRP A 111 -1.70 5.07 -13.39
N LEU A 112 -2.69 5.58 -12.66
CA LEU A 112 -2.68 5.59 -11.20
C LEU A 112 -2.65 4.17 -10.63
N TYR A 113 -3.48 3.24 -11.12
CA TYR A 113 -3.46 1.84 -10.66
C TYR A 113 -2.14 1.12 -10.96
N LEU A 114 -1.58 1.32 -12.17
CA LEU A 114 -0.25 0.81 -12.51
C LEU A 114 0.84 1.35 -11.56
N LYS A 115 0.81 2.65 -11.28
CA LYS A 115 1.76 3.28 -10.33
C LYS A 115 1.61 2.74 -8.92
N LEU A 116 0.37 2.56 -8.44
CA LEU A 116 0.10 1.97 -7.13
C LEU A 116 0.63 0.54 -7.02
N PHE A 117 0.49 -0.28 -8.07
CA PHE A 117 1.03 -1.63 -8.07
C PHE A 117 2.56 -1.66 -8.15
N LEU A 118 3.18 -0.89 -9.05
CA LEU A 118 4.63 -0.91 -9.25
C LEU A 118 5.39 -0.35 -8.04
N VAL A 119 4.94 0.77 -7.48
CA VAL A 119 5.68 1.48 -6.43
C VAL A 119 5.45 0.86 -5.05
N MET A 120 4.25 0.32 -4.79
CA MET A 120 3.90 -0.21 -3.47
C MET A 120 3.69 -1.73 -3.47
N GLY A 121 3.22 -2.35 -4.55
CA GLY A 121 3.01 -3.82 -4.57
C GLY A 121 4.32 -4.57 -4.67
N ILE A 122 5.14 -4.25 -5.68
CA ILE A 122 6.37 -5.00 -5.97
C ILE A 122 7.42 -4.86 -4.87
N THR A 123 7.64 -3.65 -4.36
CA THR A 123 8.64 -3.41 -3.32
C THR A 123 8.30 -4.13 -2.03
N TRP A 124 7.03 -4.13 -1.62
CA TRP A 124 6.58 -4.82 -0.41
C TRP A 124 6.53 -6.34 -0.59
N LEU A 125 6.19 -6.85 -1.79
CA LEU A 125 6.35 -8.28 -2.09
C LEU A 125 7.81 -8.71 -2.00
N ALA A 126 8.73 -7.91 -2.56
CA ALA A 126 10.15 -8.17 -2.47
C ALA A 126 10.65 -8.14 -1.02
N ASP A 127 10.14 -7.22 -0.19
CA ASP A 127 10.46 -7.14 1.24
C ASP A 127 10.04 -8.39 2.02
N VAL A 128 8.82 -8.89 1.78
CA VAL A 128 8.32 -10.12 2.41
C VAL A 128 9.10 -11.36 1.96
N ILE A 129 9.41 -11.47 0.67
CA ILE A 129 10.21 -12.58 0.13
C ILE A 129 11.65 -12.51 0.64
N SER A 130 12.20 -11.28 0.71
CA SER A 130 13.50 -10.98 1.29
C SER A 130 13.55 -11.56 2.69
N TYR A 131 12.69 -11.07 3.60
CA TYR A 131 12.63 -11.50 4.99
C TYR A 131 12.61 -13.03 5.20
N GLU A 132 11.82 -13.76 4.40
CA GLU A 132 11.66 -15.21 4.57
C GLU A 132 12.79 -16.06 3.97
N HIS A 133 13.37 -15.67 2.83
CA HIS A 133 14.12 -16.62 1.99
C HIS A 133 15.52 -16.20 1.57
N GLY A 134 15.90 -14.92 1.65
CA GLY A 134 17.14 -14.53 1.00
C GLY A 134 18.37 -14.50 1.90
N SER A 135 19.46 -14.02 1.31
CA SER A 135 20.78 -13.92 1.92
C SER A 135 21.17 -12.46 2.05
N CYS A 136 22.09 -12.16 2.95
CA CYS A 136 22.51 -10.78 3.26
C CYS A 136 22.88 -9.95 2.01
N ALA A 137 23.50 -10.57 0.99
CA ALA A 137 23.84 -9.90 -0.27
C ALA A 137 22.66 -9.77 -1.26
N GLY A 138 21.68 -10.68 -1.20
CA GLY A 138 20.50 -10.67 -2.08
C GLY A 138 19.46 -9.62 -1.69
N TRP A 139 19.44 -9.22 -0.42
CA TRP A 139 18.47 -8.26 0.15
C TRP A 139 18.89 -6.80 -0.01
N MET A 140 20.19 -6.54 -0.07
CA MET A 140 20.70 -5.17 -0.13
C MET A 140 20.09 -4.31 -1.26
N PRO A 141 19.91 -4.83 -2.50
CA PRO A 141 19.24 -4.06 -3.55
C PRO A 141 17.77 -3.77 -3.26
N THR A 142 17.02 -4.75 -2.72
CA THR A 142 15.59 -4.59 -2.43
C THR A 142 15.38 -3.61 -1.28
N ASP A 143 16.22 -3.66 -0.26
CA ASP A 143 16.15 -2.80 0.92
C ASP A 143 16.53 -1.35 0.55
N ILE A 144 17.53 -1.15 -0.32
CA ILE A 144 17.87 0.17 -0.85
C ILE A 144 16.71 0.77 -1.64
N ILE A 145 16.08 -0.02 -2.51
CA ILE A 145 14.91 0.44 -3.29
C ILE A 145 13.75 0.77 -2.36
N ASN A 146 13.52 -0.04 -1.32
CA ASN A 146 12.49 0.21 -0.32
C ASN A 146 12.79 1.50 0.47
N GLY A 147 14.04 1.71 0.92
CA GLY A 147 14.46 2.96 1.57
C GLY A 147 14.33 4.20 0.67
N LEU A 148 14.52 4.05 -0.64
CA LEU A 148 14.34 5.11 -1.64
C LEU A 148 12.90 5.23 -2.16
N GLN A 149 11.96 4.45 -1.64
CA GLN A 149 10.57 4.43 -2.12
C GLN A 149 9.92 5.83 -2.07
N GLY A 150 10.25 6.63 -1.06
CA GLY A 150 9.80 8.03 -0.98
C GLY A 150 10.26 8.88 -2.17
N LEU A 151 11.52 8.71 -2.62
CA LEU A 151 12.05 9.39 -3.81
C LEU A 151 11.35 8.89 -5.07
N THR A 152 11.11 7.59 -5.20
CA THR A 152 10.36 7.02 -6.33
C THR A 152 8.95 7.60 -6.42
N ILE A 153 8.22 7.68 -5.31
CA ILE A 153 6.90 8.31 -5.24
C ILE A 153 6.99 9.78 -5.69
N PHE A 154 7.97 10.53 -5.16
CA PHE A 154 8.17 11.93 -5.53
C PHE A 154 8.38 12.10 -7.05
N LEU A 155 9.28 11.34 -7.65
CA LEU A 155 9.54 11.40 -9.09
C LEU A 155 8.30 11.03 -9.92
N VAL A 156 7.57 10.00 -9.50
CA VAL A 156 6.40 9.48 -10.22
C VAL A 156 5.18 10.42 -10.15
N PHE A 157 4.96 11.08 -9.02
CA PHE A 157 3.77 11.90 -8.77
C PHE A 157 4.02 13.41 -8.91
N VAL A 158 5.18 13.91 -8.47
CA VAL A 158 5.49 15.34 -8.45
C VAL A 158 6.23 15.77 -9.72
N CYS A 159 7.25 15.04 -10.15
CA CYS A 159 8.07 15.41 -11.31
C CYS A 159 7.40 15.13 -12.67
N LYS A 160 6.08 14.88 -12.72
CA LYS A 160 5.34 14.73 -13.99
C LYS A 160 5.34 16.08 -14.73
N ARG A 161 5.69 16.10 -16.02
CA ARG A 161 5.68 17.32 -16.87
C ARG A 161 4.37 18.11 -16.81
N SER A 162 3.24 17.45 -16.55
CA SER A 162 1.93 18.11 -16.39
C SER A 162 1.79 18.89 -15.08
N THR A 163 2.55 18.56 -14.04
CA THR A 163 2.55 19.21 -12.73
C THR A 163 3.58 20.34 -12.68
N LEU A 164 4.77 20.13 -13.27
CA LEU A 164 5.86 21.12 -13.30
C LEU A 164 5.65 22.29 -14.28
N ARG A 165 4.65 22.22 -15.16
CA ARG A 165 4.34 23.27 -16.17
C ARG A 165 3.12 24.13 -15.76
N LYS A 166 2.73 24.10 -14.49
CA LYS A 166 1.83 25.09 -13.87
C LYS A 166 2.66 26.13 -13.16
#